data_AF-A0A7K0A855-F1
#
_entry.id   AF-A0A7K0A855-F1
#
_cell.length_a   1.000
_cell.length_b   1.000
_cell.length_c   1.000
_cell.angle_alpha   90.00
_cell.angle_beta   90.00
_cell.angle_gamma   90.00
#
_symmetry.space_group_name_H-M   'P 1'
#
loop_
_entity.id
_entity.type
_entity.pdbx_description
1 polymer ?
#
loop_
_entity_poly.entity_id
_entity_poly.type
_entity_poly.pdbx_seq_one_letter_code
_entity_poly.pdbx_strand_id
1 'polypeptide(L)' 'MFAHISMNWRGRPLESHEAVVQLIGATRTRTGLTVHAELDEGTYPKGVKITDKQMAELPLTKHEFHGDWNYTLHPGVTAT' A
#
# COMPACT_ATOMS: atom_id res chain seq x y z
N MET A 1 -3.46 -9.81 3.85
CA MET A 1 -3.57 -8.70 4.82
C MET A 1 -4.96 -8.04 4.81
N PHE A 2 -5.40 -7.42 3.71
CA PHE A 2 -6.62 -6.59 3.66
C PHE A 2 -7.92 -7.26 4.14
N ALA A 3 -8.11 -8.55 3.90
CA ALA A 3 -9.25 -9.28 4.46
C ALA A 3 -9.29 -9.26 6.01
N HIS A 4 -8.13 -9.33 6.66
CA HIS A 4 -8.03 -9.29 8.13
C HIS A 4 -8.34 -7.90 8.69
N ILE A 5 -7.88 -6.85 8.02
CA ILE A 5 -8.26 -5.45 8.34
C ILE A 5 -9.78 -5.30 8.22
N SER A 6 -10.35 -5.80 7.12
CA SER A 6 -11.79 -5.75 6.86
C SER A 6 -12.63 -6.49 7.91
N MET A 7 -12.12 -7.63 8.38
CA MET A 7 -12.74 -8.38 9.48
C MET A 7 -12.64 -7.62 10.81
N ASN A 8 -11.51 -6.97 11.09
CA ASN A 8 -11.25 -6.30 12.37
C ASN A 8 -12.19 -5.12 12.65
N TRP A 9 -12.54 -4.34 11.63
CA TRP A 9 -13.42 -3.17 11.78
C TRP A 9 -14.86 -3.39 11.33
N ARG A 10 -15.27 -4.64 11.10
CA ARG A 10 -16.61 -4.96 10.61
C ARG A 10 -17.68 -4.41 11.57
N GLY A 11 -18.60 -3.61 11.02
CA GLY A 11 -19.69 -3.00 11.79
C GLY A 11 -19.28 -1.81 12.65
N ARG A 12 -18.05 -1.28 12.47
CA ARG A 12 -17.60 -0.04 13.11
C ARG A 12 -17.63 1.10 12.08
N PRO A 13 -18.35 2.20 12.35
CA PRO A 13 -18.32 3.38 11.48
C PRO A 13 -16.90 3.94 11.31
N LEU A 14 -16.57 4.38 10.10
CA LEU A 14 -15.27 4.99 9.76
C LEU A 14 -15.44 6.52 9.67
N GLU A 15 -15.76 7.14 10.80
CA GLU A 15 -16.21 8.55 10.87
C GLU A 15 -15.06 9.57 10.88
N SER A 16 -13.82 9.11 11.12
CA SER A 16 -12.65 9.98 11.16
C SER A 16 -11.38 9.26 10.69
N HIS A 17 -10.37 10.02 10.27
CA HIS A 17 -9.04 9.47 9.95
C HIS A 17 -8.44 8.73 11.15
N GLU A 18 -8.62 9.25 12.36
CA GLU A 18 -8.15 8.61 13.58
C GLU A 18 -8.83 7.25 13.81
N ALA A 19 -10.16 7.17 13.64
CA ALA A 19 -10.87 5.90 13.74
C ALA A 19 -10.32 4.89 12.72
N VAL A 20 -10.09 5.31 11.47
CA VAL A 20 -9.50 4.46 10.42
C VAL A 20 -8.11 3.96 10.81
N VAL A 21 -7.20 4.86 11.22
CA VAL A 21 -5.82 4.50 11.60
C VAL A 21 -5.81 3.52 12.77
N GLN A 22 -6.57 3.81 13.84
CA GLN A 22 -6.64 2.94 15.02
C GLN A 22 -7.20 1.55 14.67
N LEU A 23 -8.25 1.49 13.84
CA LEU A 23 -8.89 0.23 13.47
C LEU A 23 -8.02 -0.64 12.56
N ILE A 24 -7.25 -0.03 11.65
CA ILE A 24 -6.29 -0.76 10.81
C ILE A 24 -5.13 -1.28 11.69
N GLY A 25 -4.52 -0.40 12.50
CA GLY A 25 -3.38 -0.73 13.35
C GLY A 25 -3.69 -1.76 14.44
N ALA A 26 -4.97 -1.91 14.83
CA ALA A 26 -5.40 -2.96 15.75
C ALA A 26 -5.41 -4.38 15.13
N THR A 27 -5.17 -4.53 13.83
CA THR A 27 -5.23 -5.83 13.16
C THR A 27 -4.07 -6.73 13.57
N ARG A 28 -4.38 -7.86 14.23
CA ARG A 28 -3.45 -8.93 14.58
C ARG A 28 -4.04 -10.30 14.24
N THR A 29 -3.19 -11.26 13.86
CA THR A 29 -3.62 -12.65 13.60
C THR A 29 -2.85 -13.64 14.46
N ARG A 30 -3.44 -14.82 14.70
CA ARG A 30 -2.80 -15.92 15.45
C ARG A 30 -1.53 -16.44 14.78
N THR A 31 -1.40 -16.26 13.46
CA THR A 31 -0.25 -16.70 12.67
C THR A 31 0.84 -15.62 12.54
N GLY A 32 0.74 -14.51 13.29
CA GLY A 32 1.83 -13.55 13.43
C GLY A 32 1.73 -12.26 12.62
N LEU A 33 0.70 -12.08 11.77
CA LEU A 33 0.50 -10.78 11.12
C LEU A 33 0.22 -9.69 12.16
N THR A 34 0.98 -8.60 12.10
CA THR A 34 0.74 -7.34 12.82
C THR A 34 0.76 -6.21 11.79
N VAL A 35 -0.21 -5.30 11.88
CA VAL A 35 -0.33 -4.17 10.95
C VAL A 35 0.03 -2.88 11.66
N HIS A 36 0.85 -2.06 11.01
CA HIS A 36 1.07 -0.66 11.39
C HIS A 36 0.30 0.23 10.42
N ALA A 37 -0.32 1.28 10.95
CA ALA A 37 -1.03 2.28 10.17
C ALA A 37 -0.76 3.65 10.77
N GLU A 38 -0.63 4.64 9.89
CA GLU A 38 -0.38 6.03 10.25
C GLU A 38 -1.12 6.94 9.25
N LEU A 39 -1.40 8.16 9.68
CA LEU A 39 -1.94 9.19 8.81
C LEU A 39 -0.79 9.84 8.05
N ASP A 40 -0.85 9.76 6.72
CA ASP A 40 0.04 10.53 5.85
C ASP A 40 -0.57 11.91 5.60
N GLU A 41 0.07 12.95 6.16
CA GLU A 41 -0.31 14.36 5.98
C GLU A 41 0.36 14.99 4.74
N GLY A 42 1.09 14.19 3.95
CA GLY A 42 1.73 14.60 2.72
C GLY A 42 0.75 15.19 1.72
N THR A 43 1.11 16.32 1.13
CA THR A 43 0.36 16.90 0.01
C THR A 43 0.96 16.42 -1.30
N TYR A 44 0.20 15.63 -2.06
CA TYR A 44 0.63 15.09 -3.34
C TYR A 44 -0.04 15.84 -4.49
N PRO A 45 0.73 16.36 -5.47
CA PRO A 45 0.14 17.00 -6.64
C PRO A 45 -0.69 15.99 -7.44
N LYS A 46 -1.92 16.38 -7.77
CA LYS A 46 -2.82 15.57 -8.60
C LYS A 46 -2.55 15.81 -10.08
N GLY A 47 -2.85 14.81 -10.91
CA GLY A 47 -2.75 14.91 -12.36
C GLY A 47 -1.33 14.87 -12.93
N VAL A 48 -0.34 14.44 -12.13
CA VAL A 48 1.00 14.15 -12.61
C VAL A 48 0.91 13.07 -13.68
N LYS A 49 1.35 13.37 -14.90
CA LYS A 49 1.43 12.42 -16.00
C LYS A 49 2.81 11.76 -15.99
N ILE A 50 2.84 10.44 -15.83
CA ILE A 50 4.05 9.65 -16.03
C ILE A 50 4.03 9.14 -17.47
N THR A 51 5.12 9.37 -18.20
CA THR A 51 5.26 8.89 -19.57
C THR A 51 5.53 7.39 -19.59
N ASP A 52 5.19 6.72 -20.70
CA ASP A 52 5.51 5.29 -20.88
C ASP A 52 7.01 5.03 -20.77
N LYS A 53 7.85 5.99 -21.21
CA LYS A 53 9.30 5.94 -21.07
C LYS A 53 9.72 5.88 -19.60
N GLN A 54 9.21 6.79 -18.76
CA GLN A 54 9.53 6.80 -17.33
C GLN A 54 9.06 5.52 -16.63
N MET A 55 7.89 4.99 -17.00
CA MET A 55 7.40 3.71 -16.47
C MET A 55 8.29 2.53 -16.89
N ALA A 56 8.78 2.52 -18.12
CA ALA A 56 9.66 1.48 -18.63
C ALA A 56 11.08 1.50 -18.02
N GLU A 57 11.52 2.65 -17.51
CA GLU A 57 12.81 2.81 -16.83
C GLU A 57 12.81 2.23 -15.40
N LEU A 58 11.65 1.96 -14.81
CA LEU A 58 11.56 1.36 -13.49
C LEU A 58 12.18 -0.06 -13.51
N PRO A 59 13.03 -0.42 -12.54
CA PRO A 59 13.58 -1.76 -12.43
C PRO A 59 12.52 -2.71 -11.86
N LEU A 60 11.48 -2.98 -12.64
CA LEU A 60 10.27 -3.68 -12.25
C LEU A 60 10.14 -5.00 -13.02
N THR A 61 9.97 -6.10 -12.29
CA THR A 61 9.66 -7.42 -12.86
C THR A 61 8.21 -7.77 -12.60
N LYS A 62 7.41 -7.86 -13.67
CA LYS A 62 6.00 -8.27 -13.61
C LYS A 62 5.91 -9.78 -13.39
N HIS A 63 4.99 -10.22 -12.54
CA HIS A 63 4.73 -11.65 -12.31
C HIS A 63 3.76 -12.18 -13.38
N GLU A 64 3.76 -13.51 -13.59
CA GLU A 64 2.89 -14.15 -14.58
C GLU A 64 1.41 -13.96 -14.26
N PHE A 65 1.05 -14.08 -12.99
CA PHE A 65 -0.32 -13.87 -12.52
C PHE A 65 -0.56 -12.40 -12.16
N HIS A 66 -1.42 -11.73 -12.93
CA HIS A 66 -1.78 -10.32 -12.77
C HIS A 66 -0.56 -9.38 -12.70
N GLY A 67 0.38 -9.51 -13.63
CA GLY A 67 1.60 -8.70 -13.68
C GLY A 67 1.39 -7.18 -13.79
N ASP A 68 0.19 -6.75 -14.13
CA ASP A 68 -0.27 -5.36 -14.07
C ASP A 68 -0.34 -4.82 -12.63
N TRP A 69 -0.58 -5.69 -11.64
CA TRP A 69 -0.75 -5.34 -10.23
C TRP A 69 0.31 -6.01 -9.34
N ASN A 70 0.80 -7.16 -9.78
CA ASN A 70 1.70 -8.03 -9.04
C ASN A 70 3.10 -7.98 -9.68
N TYR A 71 4.00 -7.27 -9.03
CA TYR A 71 5.34 -7.04 -9.53
C TYR A 71 6.35 -6.94 -8.40
N THR A 72 7.61 -7.18 -8.72
CA THR A 72 8.75 -6.91 -7.85
C THR A 72 9.48 -5.68 -8.37
N LEU A 73 9.55 -4.63 -7.55
CA LEU A 73 10.41 -3.48 -7.80
C LEU A 73 11.76 -3.73 -7.13
N HIS A 74 12.83 -3.71 -7.92
CA HIS A 74 14.19 -3.92 -7.43
C HIS A 74 14.81 -2.59 -7.00
N PRO A 75 15.78 -2.58 -6.07
CA PRO A 75 16.58 -1.39 -5.80
C PRO A 75 17.22 -0.89 -7.09
N GLY A 76 17.05 0.40 -7.39
CA GLY A 76 17.77 1.03 -8.48
C GLY A 76 19.27 1.09 -8.16
N VAL A 77 20.11 1.08 -9.20
CA VAL A 77 21.51 1.48 -9.04
C VAL A 77 21.50 2.98 -8.78
N THR A 78 21.67 3.38 -7.53
CA THR A 78 21.95 4.79 -7.21
C THR A 78 23.31 5.12 -7.82
N ALA A 79 23.35 5.96 -8.85
CA ALA A 79 24.61 6.52 -9.32
C ALA A 79 25.24 7.28 -8.14
N THR A 80 26.41 6.82 -7.70
CA THR A 80 27.22 7.43 -6.64
C THR A 80 27.91 8.67 -7.16
#